data_AF-A0A8I6GKF2-F1
#
_entry.id   AF-A0A8I6GKF2-F1
#
_cell.length_a   1.000
_cell.length_b   1.000
_cell.length_c   1.000
_cell.angle_alpha   90.00
_cell.angle_beta   90.00
_cell.angle_gamma   90.00
#
_symmetry.space_group_name_H-M   'P 1'
#
loop_
_entity.id
_entity.type
_entity.pdbx_description
1 polymer ?
#
loop_
_entity_poly.entity_id
_entity_poly.type
_entity_poly.pdbx_seq_one_letter_code
_entity_poly.pdbx_strand_id
1 'polypeptide(L)'
;LPGDSSQALHHFRICLNMCPMALCSQFGTHLHVSLTDVHSLSCNLIIRSPTKGEPLWYEGQCSVDGIDFLSSNNVNKSRPLGNQEKMANATEVWTCVTQWIELLGQDLRDKVSEIKVHTTKTSGHPTLWVTMLSKYSHGQIISASWEFNISENYSFILDLKTMKWKLINPVPGDIMKEWKDDETLMKHLNLSIAECSKKFNEFLNQTFLCFYRSTRAPDITQPPPASQVPYKEVLIPVGLIISIIFIIFICLCVKRMCCTQGGEEQRGVSSCPW
;
A
#
# COMPACT_ATOMS: atom_id res chain seq x y z
N LEU A 1 -9.94 5.99 -51.01
CA LEU A 1 -10.85 5.97 -49.85
C LEU A 1 -10.08 6.46 -48.62
N PRO A 2 -10.17 7.74 -48.22
CA PRO A 2 -9.48 8.26 -47.04
C PRO A 2 -10.40 8.10 -45.83
N GLY A 3 -10.31 6.96 -45.13
CA GLY A 3 -11.13 6.68 -43.94
C GLY A 3 -10.46 5.81 -42.88
N ASP A 4 -9.31 5.21 -43.18
CA ASP A 4 -8.74 4.13 -42.37
C ASP A 4 -7.63 4.59 -41.39
N SER A 5 -6.96 5.71 -41.70
CA SER A 5 -5.84 6.22 -40.88
C SER A 5 -6.28 6.80 -39.53
N SER A 6 -7.50 7.36 -39.44
CA SER A 6 -8.03 7.92 -38.20
C SER A 6 -8.45 6.84 -37.21
N GLN A 7 -8.93 5.69 -37.70
CA GLN A 7 -9.34 4.56 -36.86
C GLN A 7 -8.12 3.82 -36.32
N ALA A 8 -7.07 3.66 -37.14
CA ALA A 8 -5.77 3.14 -36.71
C ALA A 8 -5.12 3.98 -35.60
N LEU A 9 -5.13 5.32 -35.72
CA LEU A 9 -4.61 6.24 -34.70
C LEU A 9 -5.42 6.21 -33.38
N HIS A 10 -6.74 6.05 -33.48
CA HIS A 10 -7.61 5.95 -32.29
C HIS A 10 -7.39 4.63 -31.55
N HIS A 11 -7.22 3.52 -32.27
CA HIS A 11 -6.85 2.22 -31.69
C HIS A 11 -5.43 2.23 -31.12
N PHE A 12 -4.47 2.92 -31.76
CA PHE A 12 -3.11 3.07 -31.23
C PHE A 12 -3.07 3.85 -29.91
N ARG A 13 -3.90 4.90 -29.79
CA ARG A 13 -4.10 5.64 -28.53
C ARG A 13 -4.76 4.79 -27.45
N ILE A 14 -5.71 3.92 -27.80
CA ILE A 14 -6.35 2.99 -26.85
C ILE A 14 -5.32 1.96 -26.36
N CYS A 15 -4.48 1.41 -27.25
CA CYS A 15 -3.42 0.46 -26.86
C CYS A 15 -2.32 1.08 -25.98
N LEU A 16 -1.99 2.36 -26.16
CA LEU A 16 -1.03 3.08 -25.31
C LEU A 16 -1.61 3.48 -23.94
N ASN A 17 -2.93 3.62 -23.82
CA ASN A 17 -3.64 3.87 -22.55
C ASN A 17 -4.05 2.59 -21.81
N MET A 18 -3.93 1.43 -22.44
CA MET A 18 -4.24 0.13 -21.85
C MET A 18 -3.03 -0.42 -21.07
N CYS A 19 -2.88 0.05 -19.84
CA CYS A 19 -2.18 -0.60 -18.71
C CYS A 19 -0.67 -0.91 -18.85
N PRO A 20 0.20 -0.08 -18.26
CA PRO A 20 1.49 -0.55 -17.71
C PRO A 20 1.30 -1.71 -16.70
N MET A 21 0.09 -1.83 -16.13
CA MET A 21 -0.28 -2.83 -15.12
C MET A 21 -0.30 -4.28 -15.62
N ALA A 22 -0.33 -4.53 -16.94
CA ALA A 22 -0.41 -5.88 -17.50
C ALA A 22 0.97 -6.54 -17.76
N LEU A 23 2.05 -5.75 -17.83
CA LEU A 23 3.40 -6.26 -18.05
C LEU A 23 4.11 -6.70 -16.76
N CYS A 24 3.65 -6.25 -15.59
CA CYS A 24 4.23 -6.64 -14.30
C CYS A 24 3.80 -8.05 -13.84
N SER A 25 2.79 -8.66 -14.47
CA SER A 25 2.26 -9.97 -14.06
C SER A 25 3.08 -11.18 -14.57
N GLN A 26 4.10 -10.97 -15.41
CA GLN A 26 4.88 -12.05 -16.03
C GLN A 26 6.21 -12.37 -15.34
N PHE A 27 6.62 -11.56 -14.35
CA PHE A 27 7.85 -11.79 -13.59
C PHE A 27 7.54 -12.00 -12.10
N GLY A 28 7.42 -13.27 -11.72
CA GLY A 28 7.78 -13.76 -10.39
C GLY A 28 7.10 -13.10 -9.19
N THR A 29 6.05 -13.75 -8.71
CA THR A 29 5.59 -13.75 -7.32
C THR A 29 6.69 -13.37 -6.31
N HIS A 30 6.74 -12.10 -5.86
CA HIS A 30 7.34 -11.58 -4.60
C HIS A 30 7.73 -10.09 -4.62
N LEU A 31 7.53 -9.35 -5.72
CA LEU A 31 7.83 -7.91 -5.81
C LEU A 31 6.58 -7.10 -6.21
N HIS A 32 5.73 -6.78 -5.24
CA HIS A 32 4.71 -5.73 -5.42
C HIS A 32 5.41 -4.36 -5.31
N VAL A 33 6.12 -3.97 -6.37
CA VAL A 33 6.50 -2.56 -6.55
C VAL A 33 5.24 -1.84 -7.00
N SER A 34 4.55 -1.17 -6.08
CA SER A 34 3.45 -0.29 -6.47
C SER A 34 4.04 0.80 -7.36
N LEU A 35 3.70 0.79 -8.65
CA LEU A 35 4.09 1.84 -9.59
C LEU A 35 3.36 3.17 -9.32
N THR A 36 2.58 3.24 -8.24
CA THR A 36 1.99 4.47 -7.74
C THR A 36 3.02 5.18 -6.87
N ASP A 37 3.27 6.47 -7.13
CA ASP A 37 3.98 7.36 -6.19
C ASP A 37 3.14 7.69 -4.96
N VAL A 38 2.33 6.73 -4.51
CA VAL A 38 1.48 6.82 -3.34
C VAL A 38 1.82 5.69 -2.40
N HIS A 39 2.39 6.03 -1.26
CA HIS A 39 2.67 5.10 -0.17
C HIS A 39 1.64 5.23 0.93
N SER A 40 1.48 4.18 1.71
CA SER A 40 0.57 4.14 2.85
C SER A 40 1.25 3.54 4.08
N LEU A 41 1.02 4.18 5.22
CA LEU A 41 1.29 3.64 6.54
C LEU A 41 -0.07 3.42 7.21
N SER A 42 -0.33 2.19 7.62
CA SER A 42 -1.55 1.79 8.31
C SER A 42 -1.21 1.10 9.63
N CYS A 43 -1.99 1.34 10.68
CA CYS A 43 -1.91 0.61 11.94
C CYS A 43 -3.32 0.23 12.39
N ASN A 44 -3.54 -1.06 12.63
CA ASN A 44 -4.78 -1.60 13.18
C ASN A 44 -4.51 -2.01 14.63
N LEU A 45 -5.22 -1.41 15.57
CA LEU A 45 -5.10 -1.66 17.00
C LEU A 45 -6.44 -2.16 17.56
N ILE A 46 -6.33 -3.01 18.56
CA ILE A 46 -7.44 -3.47 19.38
C ILE A 46 -7.11 -3.04 20.81
N ILE A 47 -7.97 -2.22 21.39
CA ILE A 47 -7.84 -1.69 22.75
C ILE A 47 -8.98 -2.24 23.59
N ARG A 48 -8.62 -2.93 24.67
CA ARG A 48 -9.55 -3.55 25.61
C ARG A 48 -9.58 -2.72 26.89
N SER A 49 -10.77 -2.56 27.44
CA SER A 49 -10.97 -2.01 28.77
C SER A 49 -10.11 -2.72 29.85
N PRO A 50 -9.76 -2.05 30.96
CA PRO A 50 -9.17 -2.69 32.13
C PRO A 50 -10.09 -3.79 32.71
N THR A 51 -9.62 -5.04 32.74
CA THR A 51 -10.27 -6.12 33.49
C THR A 51 -9.32 -6.70 34.53
N LYS A 52 -9.86 -7.23 35.64
CA LYS A 52 -9.05 -7.69 36.80
C LYS A 52 -8.22 -8.97 36.55
N GLY A 53 -8.13 -9.48 35.33
CA GLY A 53 -7.37 -10.71 35.02
C GLY A 53 -6.67 -10.70 33.67
N GLU A 54 -6.81 -9.64 32.89
CA GLU A 54 -6.25 -9.59 31.54
C GLU A 54 -5.14 -8.53 31.47
N PRO A 55 -3.85 -8.96 31.47
CA PRO A 55 -2.77 -8.02 31.31
C PRO A 55 -2.77 -7.45 29.90
N LEU A 56 -3.26 -8.20 28.90
CA LEU A 56 -3.31 -7.79 27.50
C LEU A 56 -4.45 -6.78 27.26
N TRP A 57 -4.11 -5.49 27.24
CA TRP A 57 -5.07 -4.41 27.04
C TRP A 57 -4.93 -3.72 25.68
N TYR A 58 -3.82 -3.89 24.96
CA TYR A 58 -3.77 -3.61 23.54
C TYR A 58 -2.98 -4.65 22.77
N GLU A 59 -3.36 -4.83 21.51
CA GLU A 59 -2.57 -5.50 20.50
C GLU A 59 -2.79 -4.81 19.15
N GLY A 60 -1.79 -4.85 18.28
CA GLY A 60 -1.91 -4.22 16.98
C GLY A 60 -0.82 -4.62 16.01
N GLN A 61 -1.08 -4.27 14.75
CA GLN A 61 -0.16 -4.47 13.65
C GLN A 61 -0.11 -3.23 12.78
N CYS A 62 1.07 -2.93 12.26
CA CYS A 62 1.26 -1.86 11.31
C CYS A 62 1.84 -2.39 10.00
N SER A 63 1.38 -1.81 8.90
CA SER A 63 1.77 -2.15 7.54
C SER A 63 2.23 -0.93 6.74
N VAL A 64 3.17 -1.17 5.84
CA VAL A 64 3.60 -0.24 4.80
C VAL A 64 3.16 -0.82 3.47
N ASP A 65 2.32 -0.10 2.74
CA ASP A 65 1.76 -0.55 1.46
C ASP A 65 1.09 -1.93 1.53
N GLY A 66 0.42 -2.18 2.65
CA GLY A 66 -0.26 -3.45 2.94
C GLY A 66 0.66 -4.59 3.36
N ILE A 67 1.97 -4.35 3.49
CA ILE A 67 2.94 -5.33 4.00
C ILE A 67 3.17 -5.06 5.48
N ASP A 68 2.74 -6.00 6.32
CA ASP A 68 2.95 -5.91 7.77
C ASP A 68 4.43 -5.89 8.11
N PHE A 69 4.83 -4.94 8.97
CA PHE A 69 6.22 -4.75 9.37
C PHE A 69 6.41 -4.71 10.88
N LEU A 70 5.34 -4.48 11.64
CA LEU A 70 5.38 -4.36 13.09
C LEU A 70 4.16 -5.02 13.69
N SER A 71 4.38 -5.86 14.69
CA SER A 71 3.35 -6.28 15.63
C SER A 71 3.73 -5.78 17.02
N SER A 72 2.78 -5.28 17.77
CA SER A 72 3.01 -4.75 19.11
C SER A 72 1.84 -5.08 20.01
N ASN A 73 2.13 -5.38 21.26
CA ASN A 73 1.13 -5.47 22.32
C ASN A 73 1.73 -4.99 23.64
N ASN A 74 0.91 -4.72 24.64
CA ASN A 74 1.43 -4.15 25.90
C ASN A 74 2.30 -5.10 26.73
N VAL A 75 2.32 -6.39 26.42
CA VAL A 75 3.16 -7.39 27.10
C VAL A 75 4.52 -7.50 26.38
N ASN A 76 4.49 -7.50 25.06
CA ASN A 76 5.60 -7.59 24.12
C ASN A 76 5.61 -6.31 23.29
N LYS A 77 6.27 -5.28 23.83
CA LYS A 77 6.26 -3.89 23.33
C LYS A 77 6.39 -3.74 21.82
N SER A 78 7.17 -4.58 21.16
CA SER A 78 7.24 -4.63 19.70
C SER A 78 7.94 -5.90 19.24
N ARG A 79 7.43 -6.51 18.18
CA ARG A 79 8.07 -7.55 17.40
C ARG A 79 8.12 -7.10 15.93
N PRO A 80 9.31 -6.93 15.33
CA PRO A 80 9.40 -6.67 13.91
C PRO A 80 8.86 -7.88 13.13
N LEU A 81 8.13 -7.61 12.06
CA LEU A 81 7.60 -8.60 11.14
C LEU A 81 8.38 -8.54 9.82
N GLY A 82 8.68 -9.70 9.25
CA GLY A 82 9.36 -9.81 7.95
C GLY A 82 10.89 -9.73 8.00
N ASN A 83 11.47 -9.59 6.81
CA ASN A 83 12.91 -9.71 6.58
C ASN A 83 13.62 -8.45 7.11
N GLN A 84 14.25 -8.57 8.28
CA GLN A 84 14.93 -7.49 9.00
C GLN A 84 15.92 -6.68 8.14
N GLU A 85 16.55 -7.32 7.14
CA GLU A 85 17.51 -6.68 6.23
C GLU A 85 16.93 -5.54 5.37
N LYS A 86 15.68 -5.68 4.90
CA LYS A 86 15.02 -4.60 4.13
C LYS A 86 14.52 -3.46 5.02
N MET A 87 14.51 -3.69 6.33
CA MET A 87 13.85 -2.82 7.30
C MET A 87 14.83 -2.18 8.29
N ALA A 88 16.15 -2.29 8.12
CA ALA A 88 17.12 -1.63 9.01
C ALA A 88 16.86 -0.10 9.11
N ASN A 89 16.45 0.52 8.00
CA ASN A 89 16.07 1.93 7.95
C ASN A 89 14.71 2.22 8.60
N ALA A 90 13.89 1.20 8.84
CA ALA A 90 12.57 1.35 9.46
C ALA A 90 12.64 1.52 10.99
N THR A 91 13.83 1.39 11.60
CA THR A 91 14.03 1.52 13.05
C THR A 91 13.44 2.81 13.64
N GLU A 92 13.57 3.94 12.94
CA GLU A 92 12.99 5.21 13.40
C GLU A 92 11.47 5.24 13.31
N VAL A 93 10.92 4.65 12.24
CA VAL A 93 9.46 4.49 12.06
C VAL A 93 8.90 3.58 13.16
N TRP A 94 9.58 2.47 13.44
CA TRP A 94 9.22 1.54 14.51
C TRP A 94 9.14 2.24 15.85
N THR A 95 10.21 2.96 16.20
CA THR A 95 10.31 3.66 17.48
C THR A 95 9.21 4.69 17.63
N CYS A 96 8.97 5.50 16.58
CA CYS A 96 7.91 6.50 16.59
C CYS A 96 6.53 5.85 16.78
N VAL A 97 6.22 4.84 15.97
CA VAL A 97 4.91 4.18 15.98
C VAL A 97 4.67 3.50 17.33
N THR A 98 5.65 2.78 17.88
CA THR A 98 5.51 2.14 19.19
C THR A 98 5.31 3.16 20.30
N GLN A 99 6.08 4.25 20.33
CA GLN A 99 5.92 5.30 21.35
C GLN A 99 4.51 5.93 21.32
N TRP A 100 4.01 6.24 20.13
CA TRP A 100 2.68 6.82 19.99
C TRP A 100 1.56 5.82 20.26
N ILE A 101 1.72 4.54 19.91
CA ILE A 101 0.76 3.49 20.29
C ILE A 101 0.71 3.34 21.81
N GLU A 102 1.84 3.38 22.52
CA GLU A 102 1.87 3.30 23.98
C GLU A 102 1.14 4.50 24.62
N LEU A 103 1.43 5.72 24.16
CA LEU A 103 0.82 6.95 24.69
C LEU A 103 -0.67 7.04 24.35
N LEU A 104 -1.02 6.98 23.06
CA LEU A 104 -2.41 7.08 22.59
C LEU A 104 -3.24 5.87 23.04
N GLY A 105 -2.62 4.69 23.11
CA GLY A 105 -3.27 3.48 23.59
C GLY A 105 -3.79 3.65 25.01
N GLN A 106 -3.04 4.34 25.88
CA GLN A 106 -3.47 4.63 27.24
C GLN A 106 -4.66 5.61 27.26
N ASP A 107 -4.60 6.72 26.52
CA ASP A 107 -5.72 7.66 26.42
C ASP A 107 -6.99 6.98 25.92
N LEU A 108 -6.88 6.20 24.85
CA LEU A 108 -8.00 5.48 24.26
C LEU A 108 -8.53 4.39 25.20
N ARG A 109 -7.67 3.74 25.98
CA ARG A 109 -8.10 2.78 27.00
C ARG A 109 -8.91 3.45 28.11
N ASP A 110 -8.48 4.63 28.56
CA ASP A 110 -9.21 5.40 29.56
C ASP A 110 -10.57 5.83 29.02
N LYS A 111 -10.62 6.33 27.77
CA LYS A 111 -11.88 6.61 27.07
C LYS A 111 -12.79 5.41 26.98
N VAL A 112 -12.28 4.25 26.59
CA VAL A 112 -13.08 3.01 26.47
C VAL A 112 -13.65 2.57 27.82
N SER A 113 -12.92 2.82 28.91
CA SER A 113 -13.37 2.51 30.28
C SER A 113 -14.52 3.38 30.74
N GLU A 114 -14.60 4.62 30.24
CA GLU A 114 -15.65 5.59 30.58
C GLU A 114 -16.96 5.35 29.82
N ILE A 115 -16.90 4.62 28.70
CA ILE A 115 -18.08 4.33 27.88
C ILE A 115 -19.06 3.48 28.67
N LYS A 116 -20.15 4.12 29.11
CA LYS A 116 -21.34 3.44 29.58
C LYS A 116 -22.12 2.97 28.37
N VAL A 117 -21.91 1.72 27.93
CA VAL A 117 -22.69 1.13 26.85
C VAL A 117 -24.13 0.91 27.33
N HIS A 118 -24.96 1.93 27.18
CA HIS A 118 -26.40 1.85 27.41
C HIS A 118 -27.09 1.24 26.20
N THR A 119 -26.83 -0.02 25.82
CA THR A 119 -27.72 -0.85 24.99
C THR A 119 -27.08 -2.17 24.54
N THR A 120 -27.79 -3.27 24.84
CA THR A 120 -27.86 -4.56 24.11
C THR A 120 -26.68 -5.56 24.13
N LYS A 121 -26.95 -6.67 24.83
CA LYS A 121 -26.50 -8.08 24.68
C LYS A 121 -25.17 -8.57 25.21
N THR A 122 -24.18 -7.74 25.50
CA THR A 122 -22.92 -8.24 26.07
C THR A 122 -22.66 -7.55 27.39
N SER A 123 -22.82 -8.27 28.51
CA SER A 123 -22.44 -7.82 29.86
C SER A 123 -20.91 -7.70 30.03
N GLY A 124 -20.22 -7.34 28.96
CA GLY A 124 -18.78 -7.24 28.86
C GLY A 124 -18.38 -5.79 28.70
N HIS A 125 -17.16 -5.50 29.12
CA HIS A 125 -16.56 -4.21 28.88
C HIS A 125 -16.33 -3.99 27.37
N PRO A 126 -16.47 -2.75 26.86
CA PRO A 126 -16.32 -2.49 25.44
C PRO A 126 -14.90 -2.73 24.93
N THR A 127 -14.81 -3.13 23.67
CA THR A 127 -13.54 -3.22 22.92
C THR A 127 -13.54 -2.16 21.83
N LEU A 128 -12.42 -1.47 21.67
CA LEU A 128 -12.22 -0.45 20.66
C LEU A 128 -11.24 -0.97 19.60
N TRP A 129 -11.69 -0.99 18.35
CA TRP A 129 -10.85 -1.13 17.19
C TRP A 129 -10.47 0.25 16.67
N VAL A 130 -9.19 0.43 16.37
CA VAL A 130 -8.63 1.69 15.92
C VAL A 130 -7.82 1.44 14.66
N THR A 131 -8.13 2.15 13.59
CA THR A 131 -7.34 2.12 12.36
C THR A 131 -6.77 3.49 12.10
N MET A 132 -5.45 3.61 12.17
CA MET A 132 -4.72 4.76 11.66
C MET A 132 -4.40 4.50 10.20
N LEU A 133 -4.67 5.47 9.32
CA LEU A 133 -4.27 5.42 7.93
C LEU A 133 -3.67 6.77 7.52
N SER A 134 -2.45 6.73 6.97
CA SER A 134 -1.83 7.88 6.34
C SER A 134 -1.33 7.50 4.94
N LYS A 135 -1.53 8.42 3.98
CA LYS A 135 -1.12 8.27 2.58
C LYS A 135 -0.20 9.40 2.19
N TYR A 136 0.80 9.07 1.38
CA TYR A 136 1.91 9.95 1.03
C TYR A 136 2.11 9.97 -0.47
N SER A 137 2.38 11.14 -1.04
CA SER A 137 2.83 11.26 -2.43
C SER A 137 3.83 12.39 -2.54
N HIS A 138 4.90 12.21 -3.32
CA HIS A 138 5.97 13.20 -3.49
C HIS A 138 6.47 13.81 -2.17
N GLY A 139 6.58 12.97 -1.13
CA GLY A 139 7.04 13.36 0.21
C GLY A 139 6.05 14.20 1.05
N GLN A 140 4.79 14.30 0.64
CA GLN A 140 3.73 15.02 1.35
C GLN A 140 2.60 14.08 1.76
N ILE A 141 1.99 14.34 2.92
CA ILE A 141 0.77 13.65 3.35
C ILE A 141 -0.39 14.12 2.48
N ILE A 142 -0.99 13.21 1.70
CA ILE A 142 -2.16 13.51 0.89
C ILE A 142 -3.47 13.24 1.64
N SER A 143 -3.44 12.30 2.58
CA SER A 143 -4.56 11.92 3.44
C SER A 143 -4.07 11.35 4.76
N ALA A 144 -4.78 11.65 5.85
CA ALA A 144 -4.55 11.10 7.17
C ALA A 144 -5.86 10.99 7.94
N SER A 145 -6.15 9.81 8.48
CA SER A 145 -7.39 9.55 9.20
C SER A 145 -7.21 8.55 10.33
N TRP A 146 -8.07 8.69 11.33
CA TRP A 146 -8.31 7.68 12.36
C TRP A 146 -9.74 7.16 12.20
N GLU A 147 -9.90 5.85 12.18
CA GLU A 147 -11.20 5.18 12.25
C GLU A 147 -11.31 4.48 13.60
N PHE A 148 -12.45 4.69 14.26
CA PHE A 148 -12.75 4.11 15.56
C PHE A 148 -13.99 3.25 15.42
N ASN A 149 -13.95 2.05 15.98
CA ASN A 149 -15.08 1.15 16.04
C ASN A 149 -15.21 0.57 17.46
N ILE A 150 -16.33 0.82 18.11
CA ILE A 150 -16.60 0.43 19.48
C ILE A 150 -17.60 -0.73 19.47
N SER A 151 -17.14 -1.90 19.93
CA SER A 151 -17.93 -3.12 20.05
C SER A 151 -18.75 -3.46 18.80
N GLU A 152 -18.22 -3.17 17.60
CA GLU A 152 -18.86 -3.38 16.29
C GLU A 152 -20.15 -2.58 16.04
N ASN A 153 -20.57 -1.75 17.00
CA ASN A 153 -21.87 -1.06 16.98
C ASN A 153 -21.76 0.42 16.64
N TYR A 154 -20.68 1.07 17.09
CA TYR A 154 -20.48 2.50 16.91
C TYR A 154 -19.19 2.76 16.15
N SER A 155 -19.28 3.47 15.03
CA SER A 155 -18.13 3.69 14.17
C SER A 155 -18.08 5.13 13.66
N PHE A 156 -16.90 5.73 13.74
CA PHE A 156 -16.67 7.12 13.37
C PHE A 156 -15.23 7.34 12.91
N ILE A 157 -15.03 8.32 12.03
CA ILE A 157 -13.74 8.66 11.44
C ILE A 157 -13.39 10.09 11.82
N LEU A 158 -12.14 10.32 12.23
CA LEU A 158 -11.52 11.63 12.27
C LEU A 158 -10.63 11.80 11.04
N ASP A 159 -10.97 12.74 10.17
CA ASP A 159 -10.10 13.19 9.07
C ASP A 159 -9.20 14.31 9.60
N LEU A 160 -7.89 14.07 9.67
CA LEU A 160 -6.94 15.04 10.24
C LEU A 160 -6.65 16.22 9.31
N LYS A 161 -6.89 16.08 8.00
CA LYS A 161 -6.65 17.16 7.03
C LYS A 161 -7.71 18.24 7.16
N THR A 162 -8.95 17.83 7.38
CA THR A 162 -10.11 18.70 7.52
C THR A 162 -10.49 18.96 8.97
N MET A 163 -9.90 18.20 9.91
CA MET A 163 -10.27 18.17 11.33
C MET A 163 -11.77 17.91 11.55
N LYS A 164 -12.37 17.10 10.66
CA LYS A 164 -13.80 16.77 10.72
C LYS A 164 -13.99 15.33 11.18
N TRP A 165 -14.96 15.19 12.07
CA TRP A 165 -15.49 13.91 12.47
C TRP A 165 -16.64 13.51 11.55
N LYS A 166 -16.61 12.27 11.05
CA LYS A 166 -17.66 11.66 10.25
C LYS A 166 -18.21 10.45 10.98
N LEU A 167 -19.50 10.47 11.28
CA LEU A 167 -20.20 9.31 11.83
C LEU A 167 -20.48 8.30 10.71
N ILE A 168 -20.16 7.02 10.95
CA ILE A 168 -20.49 5.91 10.03
C ILE A 168 -21.76 5.21 10.50
N ASN A 169 -21.78 4.77 11.76
CA ASN A 169 -22.90 4.04 12.35
C ASN A 169 -23.45 4.77 13.59
N PRO A 170 -24.75 5.10 13.65
CA PRO A 170 -25.32 5.91 14.73
C PRO A 170 -25.88 5.09 15.91
N VAL A 171 -25.26 5.14 17.10
CA VAL A 171 -25.83 4.92 18.47
C VAL A 171 -24.82 5.38 19.55
N PRO A 172 -25.18 6.01 20.68
CA PRO A 172 -25.69 7.37 20.89
C PRO A 172 -24.63 8.46 20.59
N GLY A 173 -25.07 9.66 20.17
CA GLY A 173 -24.21 10.77 19.70
C GLY A 173 -23.27 11.42 20.73
N ASP A 174 -23.23 10.91 21.96
CA ASP A 174 -22.52 11.53 23.07
C ASP A 174 -21.03 11.17 23.10
N ILE A 175 -20.65 9.93 22.73
CA ILE A 175 -19.25 9.45 22.85
C ILE A 175 -18.31 10.23 21.93
N MET A 176 -18.63 10.32 20.63
CA MET A 176 -17.78 11.07 19.68
C MET A 176 -17.70 12.55 20.06
N LYS A 177 -18.77 13.12 20.64
CA LYS A 177 -18.76 14.51 21.10
C LYS A 177 -17.79 14.69 22.27
N GLU A 178 -17.83 13.81 23.26
CA GLU A 178 -16.89 13.82 24.39
C GLU A 178 -15.43 13.69 23.93
N TRP A 179 -15.16 12.85 22.93
CA TRP A 179 -13.81 12.66 22.40
C TRP A 179 -13.35 13.84 21.54
N LYS A 180 -14.29 14.46 20.81
CA LYS A 180 -14.03 15.66 20.01
C LYS A 180 -13.69 16.86 20.89
N ASP A 181 -14.34 16.99 22.04
CA ASP A 181 -14.16 18.10 22.97
C ASP A 181 -12.94 17.88 23.91
N ASP A 182 -12.29 16.72 23.87
CA ASP A 182 -11.05 16.42 24.59
C ASP A 182 -9.82 16.95 23.84
N GLU A 183 -9.32 18.11 24.27
CA GLU A 183 -8.15 18.77 23.66
C GLU A 183 -6.87 17.90 23.74
N THR A 184 -6.69 17.12 24.81
CA THR A 184 -5.50 16.29 25.01
C THR A 184 -5.48 15.13 24.02
N LEU A 185 -6.61 14.40 23.94
CA LEU A 185 -6.78 13.31 22.98
C LEU A 185 -6.61 13.81 21.54
N MET A 186 -7.26 14.93 21.20
CA MET A 186 -7.16 15.52 19.87
C MET A 186 -5.73 15.93 19.51
N LYS A 187 -4.98 16.48 20.47
CA LYS A 187 -3.58 16.83 20.30
C LYS A 187 -2.72 15.58 20.06
N HIS A 188 -2.90 14.52 20.84
CA HIS A 188 -2.15 13.28 20.67
C HIS A 188 -2.45 12.60 19.32
N LEU A 189 -3.72 12.51 18.91
CA LEU A 189 -4.12 11.95 17.61
C LEU A 189 -3.50 12.70 16.42
N ASN A 190 -3.36 14.02 16.52
CA ASN A 190 -2.76 14.84 15.47
C ASN A 190 -1.23 14.71 15.45
N LEU A 191 -0.59 14.85 16.63
CA LEU A 191 0.86 14.77 16.75
C LEU A 191 1.41 13.41 16.36
N SER A 192 0.71 12.32 16.70
CA SER A 192 1.16 10.96 16.36
C SER A 192 1.33 10.74 14.86
N ILE A 193 0.36 11.20 14.05
CA ILE A 193 0.50 11.10 12.61
C ILE A 193 1.55 12.10 12.11
N ALA A 194 1.54 13.35 12.59
CA ALA A 194 2.51 14.36 12.17
C ALA A 194 3.98 13.94 12.40
N GLU A 195 4.30 13.31 13.54
CA GLU A 195 5.66 12.87 13.84
C GLU A 195 6.04 11.61 13.07
N CYS A 196 5.20 10.58 13.09
CA CYS A 196 5.53 9.32 12.42
C CYS A 196 5.48 9.45 10.90
N SER A 197 4.70 10.39 10.37
CA SER A 197 4.69 10.73 8.94
C SER A 197 6.03 11.27 8.45
N LYS A 198 6.71 12.10 9.25
CA LYS A 198 8.03 12.61 8.93
C LYS A 198 9.06 11.48 8.89
N LYS A 199 9.04 10.62 9.90
CA LYS A 199 9.93 9.43 9.97
C LYS A 199 9.67 8.45 8.84
N PHE A 200 8.40 8.24 8.51
CA PHE A 200 8.02 7.40 7.39
C PHE A 200 8.47 7.97 6.04
N ASN A 201 8.35 9.28 5.83
CA ASN A 201 8.86 9.94 4.63
C ASN A 201 10.39 9.86 4.51
N GLU A 202 11.12 10.04 5.62
CA GLU A 202 12.58 9.84 5.68
C GLU A 202 12.95 8.39 5.29
N PHE A 203 12.22 7.41 5.83
CA PHE A 203 12.38 5.99 5.50
C PHE A 203 12.11 5.69 4.02
N LEU A 204 11.03 6.23 3.45
CA LEU A 204 10.72 6.07 2.02
C LEU A 204 11.83 6.65 1.15
N ASN A 205 12.26 7.87 1.42
CA ASN A 205 13.32 8.54 0.66
C ASN A 205 14.64 7.76 0.71
N GLN A 206 15.04 7.24 1.88
CA GLN A 206 16.23 6.40 1.99
C GLN A 206 16.09 5.11 1.20
N THR A 207 14.92 4.47 1.27
CA THR A 207 14.62 3.24 0.52
C THR A 207 14.69 3.49 -0.99
N PHE A 208 14.10 4.59 -1.47
CA PHE A 208 14.20 5.02 -2.86
C PHE A 208 15.63 5.34 -3.28
N LEU A 209 16.38 6.08 -2.46
CA LEU A 209 17.78 6.39 -2.74
C LEU A 209 18.64 5.13 -2.86
N CYS A 210 18.39 4.09 -2.04
CA CYS A 210 19.05 2.80 -2.18
C CYS A 210 18.74 2.13 -3.52
N PHE A 211 17.48 2.16 -3.98
CA PHE A 211 17.13 1.64 -5.30
C PHE A 211 17.82 2.38 -6.44
N TYR A 212 17.81 3.72 -6.43
CA TYR A 212 18.46 4.53 -7.48
C TYR A 212 19.99 4.46 -7.45
N ARG A 213 20.61 4.32 -6.27
CA ARG A 213 22.07 4.20 -6.13
C ARG A 213 22.57 2.85 -6.61
N SER A 214 21.81 1.78 -6.38
CA SER A 214 22.13 0.44 -6.90
C SER A 214 22.07 0.35 -8.42
N THR A 215 21.36 1.26 -9.10
CA THR A 215 21.32 1.31 -10.58
C THR A 215 22.44 2.16 -11.18
N ARG A 216 23.25 2.86 -10.37
CA ARG A 216 24.18 3.90 -10.86
C ARG A 216 25.61 3.80 -10.31
N ALA A 217 26.07 2.60 -9.94
CA ALA A 217 27.49 2.36 -9.66
C ALA A 217 28.21 1.95 -10.97
N PRO A 218 29.13 2.77 -11.52
CA PRO A 218 30.09 2.30 -12.51
C PRO A 218 31.21 1.56 -11.76
N ASP A 219 31.38 0.29 -12.08
CA ASP A 219 32.54 -0.51 -11.69
C ASP A 219 33.81 0.10 -12.30
N ILE A 220 34.57 0.85 -11.49
CA ILE A 220 35.91 1.32 -11.84
C ILE A 220 36.73 1.27 -10.54
N THR A 221 37.59 0.25 -10.39
CA THR A 221 39.06 0.39 -10.23
C THR A 221 39.71 -1.00 -10.06
N GLN A 222 40.19 -1.55 -11.20
CA GLN A 222 41.45 -2.30 -11.42
C GLN A 222 41.73 -3.66 -10.71
N PRO A 223 41.82 -4.79 -11.45
CA PRO A 223 42.45 -6.03 -10.97
C PRO A 223 43.89 -6.22 -11.51
N PRO A 224 44.84 -6.84 -10.76
CA PRO A 224 46.11 -7.32 -11.32
C PRO A 224 46.02 -8.81 -11.77
N PRO A 225 46.91 -9.26 -12.67
CA PRO A 225 46.57 -10.27 -13.68
C PRO A 225 47.12 -11.67 -13.37
N ALA A 226 46.36 -12.72 -13.74
CA ALA A 226 46.73 -13.71 -14.76
C ALA A 226 46.00 -15.06 -14.56
N SER A 227 45.47 -15.56 -15.68
CA SER A 227 45.21 -16.97 -15.99
C SER A 227 43.97 -17.62 -15.37
N GLN A 228 42.85 -17.65 -16.11
CA GLN A 228 42.27 -18.87 -16.72
C GLN A 228 40.81 -18.65 -17.19
N VAL A 229 40.53 -19.14 -18.41
CA VAL A 229 39.23 -19.37 -19.11
C VAL A 229 38.43 -18.16 -19.66
N PRO A 230 38.29 -18.00 -21.00
CA PRO A 230 37.50 -16.92 -21.58
C PRO A 230 36.02 -17.35 -21.70
N TYR A 231 35.20 -17.01 -20.70
CA TYR A 231 33.77 -16.89 -20.92
C TYR A 231 33.51 -15.52 -21.55
N LYS A 232 33.00 -15.49 -22.77
CA LYS A 232 32.55 -14.25 -23.42
C LYS A 232 31.16 -13.93 -22.88
N GLU A 233 31.08 -13.07 -21.88
CA GLU A 233 29.83 -12.39 -21.52
C GLU A 233 29.39 -11.53 -22.71
N VAL A 234 28.41 -12.01 -23.48
CA VAL A 234 27.73 -11.19 -24.49
C VAL A 234 26.79 -10.27 -23.73
N LEU A 235 27.26 -9.05 -23.44
CA LEU A 235 26.43 -7.98 -22.91
C LEU A 235 25.45 -7.55 -23.99
N ILE A 236 24.29 -8.21 -24.07
CA ILE A 236 23.21 -7.76 -24.95
C ILE A 236 22.67 -6.46 -24.34
N PRO A 237 22.77 -5.31 -25.02
CA PRO A 237 22.17 -4.08 -24.51
C PRO A 237 20.69 -4.32 -24.28
N VAL A 238 20.19 -3.93 -23.10
CA VAL A 238 18.77 -4.07 -22.72
C VAL A 238 17.84 -3.52 -23.82
N GLY A 239 18.30 -2.50 -24.57
CA GLY A 239 17.60 -1.97 -25.74
C GLY A 239 17.40 -2.98 -26.88
N LEU A 240 18.34 -3.89 -27.16
CA LEU A 240 18.15 -4.96 -28.14
C LEU A 240 17.09 -5.97 -27.70
N ILE A 241 17.06 -6.32 -26.41
CA ILE A 241 16.05 -7.24 -25.85
C ILE A 241 14.66 -6.60 -25.99
N ILE A 242 14.52 -5.33 -25.58
CA ILE A 242 13.25 -4.58 -25.72
C ILE A 242 12.84 -4.47 -27.20
N SER A 243 13.79 -4.19 -28.10
CA SER A 243 13.52 -4.11 -29.54
C SER A 243 13.04 -5.45 -30.10
N ILE A 244 13.63 -6.57 -29.69
CA ILE A 244 13.20 -7.91 -30.14
C ILE A 244 11.78 -8.21 -29.63
N ILE A 245 11.48 -7.92 -28.36
CA ILE A 245 10.15 -8.11 -27.79
C ILE A 245 9.11 -7.26 -28.54
N PHE A 246 9.44 -6.01 -28.84
CA PHE A 246 8.55 -5.11 -29.58
C PHE A 246 8.28 -5.60 -31.01
N ILE A 247 9.29 -6.10 -31.72
CA ILE A 247 9.15 -6.69 -33.05
C ILE A 247 8.27 -7.96 -32.99
N ILE A 248 8.49 -8.86 -32.03
CA ILE A 248 7.67 -10.06 -31.85
C ILE A 248 6.21 -9.67 -31.60
N PHE A 249 5.97 -8.68 -30.74
CA PHE A 249 4.62 -8.18 -30.46
C PHE A 249 3.93 -7.63 -31.72
N ILE A 250 4.62 -6.81 -32.51
CA ILE A 250 4.09 -6.30 -33.80
C ILE A 250 3.77 -7.47 -34.75
N CYS A 251 4.67 -8.44 -34.90
CA CYS A 251 4.44 -9.61 -35.74
C CYS A 251 3.21 -10.42 -35.28
N LEU A 252 3.00 -10.59 -33.97
CA LEU A 252 1.82 -11.26 -33.41
C LEU A 252 0.54 -10.46 -33.66
N CYS A 253 0.58 -9.14 -33.53
CA CYS A 253 -0.55 -8.25 -33.84
C CYS A 253 -0.95 -8.32 -35.32
N VAL A 254 0.03 -8.24 -36.23
CA VAL A 254 -0.21 -8.37 -37.68
C VAL A 254 -0.76 -9.74 -38.02
N LYS A 255 -0.20 -10.82 -37.45
CA LYS A 255 -0.69 -12.18 -37.68
C LYS A 255 -2.13 -12.37 -37.18
N ARG A 256 -2.49 -11.82 -36.02
CA ARG A 256 -3.88 -11.83 -35.54
C ARG A 256 -4.81 -11.04 -36.47
N MET A 257 -4.40 -9.88 -36.98
CA MET A 257 -5.21 -9.10 -37.93
C MET A 257 -5.43 -9.86 -39.25
N CYS A 258 -4.39 -10.48 -39.81
CA CYS A 258 -4.50 -11.28 -41.03
C CYS A 258 -5.37 -12.55 -40.86
N CYS A 259 -5.37 -13.17 -39.67
CA CYS A 259 -6.23 -14.33 -39.39
C CYS A 259 -7.70 -13.97 -39.12
N THR A 260 -8.01 -12.71 -38.80
CA THR A 260 -9.39 -12.28 -38.49
C THR A 260 -10.15 -11.81 -39.74
N GLN A 261 -9.46 -11.52 -40.86
CA GLN A 261 -10.08 -11.10 -42.12
C GLN A 261 -10.23 -12.22 -43.17
N GLY A 262 -9.71 -13.43 -42.93
CA GLY A 262 -9.75 -14.55 -43.89
C GLY A 262 -10.88 -15.57 -43.70
N GLY A 263 -11.85 -15.30 -42.83
CA GLY A 263 -12.88 -16.26 -42.39
C GLY A 263 -14.27 -16.12 -43.02
N GLU A 264 -14.51 -15.12 -43.87
CA GLU A 264 -15.83 -14.82 -44.47
C GLU A 264 -15.78 -14.73 -46.00
N GLU A 265 -15.22 -15.73 -46.69
CA GLU A 265 -15.47 -15.87 -48.15
C GLU A 265 -15.30 -17.32 -48.65
N GLN A 266 -15.91 -18.29 -47.96
CA GLN A 266 -16.12 -19.64 -48.51
C GLN A 266 -17.49 -20.19 -48.06
N ARG A 267 -18.57 -19.63 -48.61
CA ARG A 267 -19.91 -20.25 -48.56
C ARG A 267 -20.75 -19.75 -49.74
N GLY A 268 -20.58 -20.38 -50.91
CA GLY A 268 -21.31 -19.95 -52.10
C GLY A 268 -21.02 -20.73 -53.39
N VAL A 269 -20.73 -22.03 -53.31
CA VAL A 269 -20.80 -22.93 -54.48
C VAL A 269 -21.50 -24.21 -54.04
N SER A 270 -22.81 -24.27 -54.26
CA SER A 270 -23.54 -25.53 -54.34
C SER A 270 -24.80 -25.37 -55.18
N SER A 271 -24.89 -26.23 -56.20
CA SER A 271 -26.06 -26.64 -56.99
C SER A 271 -26.40 -25.79 -58.22
N CYS A 272 -26.54 -26.30 -59.44
CA CYS A 272 -26.36 -27.62 -60.08
C CYS A 272 -26.45 -27.38 -61.61
N PRO A 273 -26.02 -28.32 -62.47
CA PRO A 273 -26.24 -28.25 -63.91
C PRO A 273 -27.64 -28.73 -64.30
N TRP A 274 -28.10 -28.24 -65.46
CA TRP A 274 -29.44 -28.34 -66.07
C TRP A 274 -30.45 -27.29 -65.60
#